data_AF-A0A6J7VH09-F1
#
_entry.id   AF-A0A6J7VH09-F1
#
_cell.length_a   1.000
_cell.length_b   1.000
_cell.length_c   1.000
_cell.angle_alpha   90.00
_cell.angle_beta   90.00
_cell.angle_gamma   90.00
#
_symmetry.space_group_name_H-M   'P 1'
#
loop_
_entity.id
_entity.type
_entity.pdbx_description
1 polymer ?
#
loop_
_entity_poly.entity_id
_entity_poly.type
_entity_poly.pdbx_seq_one_letter_code
_entity_poly.pdbx_strand_id
1 'polypeptide(L)'
;MASDNLTFGKKVQIKPVTNIGTGAITYTTDDPKACQIKGDQVIALAGAGQCVITANKAEDENYAATTTTVLYSLSCVIPKAIALGVQKIASGIAVKTTPNKDLDAATSLTPFVNGVKSKCSNVLTIKIQKISK
;
A
#
# COMPACT_ATOMS: atom_id res chain seq x y z
N MET A 1 19.30 9.24 -5.67
CA MET A 1 18.25 8.81 -4.72
C MET A 1 18.45 7.33 -4.44
N ALA A 2 18.08 6.82 -3.27
CA ALA A 2 18.25 5.40 -2.95
C ALA A 2 16.95 4.61 -3.22
N SER A 3 17.08 3.45 -3.86
CA SER A 3 15.99 2.48 -4.00
C SER A 3 15.72 1.79 -2.67
N ASP A 4 14.45 1.45 -2.43
CA ASP A 4 14.01 0.75 -1.23
C ASP A 4 12.99 -0.33 -1.59
N ASN A 5 12.83 -1.29 -0.68
CA ASN A 5 11.69 -2.18 -0.69
C ASN A 5 10.56 -1.61 0.20
N LEU A 6 9.38 -1.43 -0.38
CA LEU A 6 8.22 -0.86 0.29
C LEU A 6 7.12 -1.90 0.42
N THR A 7 6.77 -2.24 1.65
CA THR A 7 5.56 -3.02 1.94
C THR A 7 4.32 -2.14 1.76
N PHE A 8 3.17 -2.73 1.43
CA PHE A 8 1.91 -1.99 1.33
C PHE A 8 1.67 -1.05 2.53
N GLY A 9 1.22 0.17 2.27
CA GLY A 9 0.98 1.21 3.27
C GLY A 9 2.25 1.85 3.86
N LYS A 10 3.46 1.33 3.56
CA LYS A 10 4.71 1.96 3.99
C LYS A 10 4.84 3.35 3.37
N LYS A 11 5.25 4.29 4.21
CA LYS A 11 5.63 5.65 3.81
C LYS A 11 7.13 5.78 3.91
N VAL A 12 7.76 6.34 2.90
CA VAL A 12 9.20 6.62 2.89
C VAL A 12 9.45 8.07 2.49
N GLN A 13 10.41 8.68 3.16
CA GLN A 13 10.90 10.02 2.84
C GLN A 13 11.86 9.95 1.65
N ILE A 14 11.62 10.77 0.62
CA ILE A 14 12.54 10.91 -0.50
C ILE A 14 13.70 11.78 -0.03
N LYS A 15 14.91 11.22 -0.05
CA LYS A 15 16.13 11.98 0.20
C LYS A 15 16.81 12.29 -1.15
N PRO A 16 16.52 13.46 -1.77
CA PRO A 16 17.24 13.87 -2.96
C PRO A 16 18.71 14.07 -2.61
N VAL A 17 19.61 13.56 -3.45
CA VAL A 17 21.05 13.78 -3.30
C VAL A 17 21.35 15.08 -4.04
N THR A 18 20.95 16.21 -3.45
CA THR A 18 21.22 17.53 -4.02
C THR A 18 22.03 18.32 -3.02
N ASN A 19 23.33 18.43 -3.27
CA ASN A 19 24.27 19.18 -2.44
C ASN A 19 24.66 20.54 -3.06
N ILE A 20 24.06 20.92 -4.20
CA ILE A 20 24.32 22.18 -4.91
C ILE A 20 23.03 22.74 -5.55
N GLY A 21 22.94 24.07 -5.63
CA GLY A 21 21.84 24.82 -6.26
C GLY A 21 20.57 25.02 -5.40
N THR A 22 19.83 26.09 -5.64
CA THR A 22 18.59 26.50 -4.95
C THR A 22 17.32 26.19 -5.74
N GLY A 23 17.44 25.65 -6.96
CA GLY A 23 16.30 25.26 -7.80
C GLY A 23 15.30 24.34 -7.07
N ALA A 24 14.00 24.62 -7.26
CA ALA A 24 12.91 23.86 -6.63
C ALA A 24 12.86 22.41 -7.12
N ILE A 25 12.50 21.48 -6.23
CA ILE A 25 12.38 20.06 -6.54
C ILE A 25 10.90 19.68 -6.61
N THR A 26 10.51 19.02 -7.71
CA THR A 26 9.19 18.44 -7.90
C THR A 26 9.30 16.95 -8.12
N TYR A 27 8.30 16.19 -7.65
CA TYR A 27 8.28 14.75 -7.73
C TYR A 27 7.04 14.26 -8.50
N THR A 28 7.25 13.30 -9.40
CA THR A 28 6.17 12.64 -10.15
C THR A 28 6.33 11.13 -10.10
N THR A 29 5.23 10.41 -10.32
CA THR A 29 5.21 8.95 -10.45
C THR A 29 4.53 8.56 -11.76
N ASP A 30 4.99 7.48 -12.36
CA ASP A 30 4.39 6.89 -13.56
C ASP A 30 3.12 6.07 -13.25
N ASP A 31 3.00 5.54 -12.03
CA ASP A 31 1.82 4.79 -11.58
C ASP A 31 1.28 5.27 -10.22
N PRO A 32 0.32 6.23 -10.24
CA PRO A 32 -0.38 6.70 -9.05
C PRO A 32 -1.21 5.64 -8.31
N LYS A 33 -1.47 4.49 -8.93
CA LYS A 33 -2.18 3.36 -8.30
C LYS A 33 -1.22 2.44 -7.57
N ALA A 34 0.04 2.38 -8.00
CA ALA A 34 1.11 1.65 -7.30
C ALA A 34 1.67 2.45 -6.11
N CYS A 35 1.86 3.76 -6.28
CA CYS A 35 2.34 4.67 -5.25
C CYS A 35 1.67 6.03 -5.32
N GLN A 36 1.62 6.73 -4.19
CA GLN A 36 1.25 8.15 -4.15
C GLN A 36 2.39 8.98 -3.59
N ILE A 37 2.55 10.18 -4.13
CA ILE A 37 3.48 11.19 -3.63
C ILE A 37 2.71 12.24 -2.84
N LYS A 38 3.18 12.58 -1.64
CA LYS A 38 2.69 13.71 -0.85
C LYS A 38 3.88 14.53 -0.36
N GLY A 39 4.09 15.70 -0.95
CA GLY A 39 5.30 16.49 -0.71
C GLY A 39 6.55 15.70 -1.12
N ASP A 40 7.42 15.42 -0.18
CA ASP A 40 8.63 14.61 -0.33
C ASP A 40 8.45 13.14 0.11
N GLN A 41 7.21 12.68 0.35
CA GLN A 41 6.93 11.31 0.77
C GLN A 41 6.34 10.44 -0.34
N VAL A 42 6.81 9.20 -0.42
CA VAL A 42 6.20 8.13 -1.22
C VAL A 42 5.39 7.20 -0.31
N ILE A 43 4.17 6.87 -0.71
CA ILE A 43 3.27 5.95 -0.03
C ILE A 43 3.00 4.77 -0.96
N ALA A 44 3.34 3.55 -0.53
CA ALA A 44 3.04 2.34 -1.30
C ALA A 44 1.54 1.99 -1.23
N LEU A 45 0.88 1.90 -2.39
CA LEU A 45 -0.55 1.65 -2.53
C LEU A 45 -0.87 0.30 -3.18
N ALA A 46 0.10 -0.34 -3.84
CA ALA A 46 -0.03 -1.71 -4.34
C ALA A 46 0.65 -2.72 -3.40
N GLY A 47 0.10 -3.93 -3.38
CA GLY A 47 0.66 -5.05 -2.62
C GLY A 47 1.97 -5.56 -3.20
N ALA A 48 2.10 -5.73 -4.51
CA ALA A 48 3.35 -6.10 -5.16
C ALA A 48 3.49 -5.35 -6.48
N GLY A 49 4.73 -5.09 -6.90
CA GLY A 49 5.00 -4.41 -8.15
C GLY A 49 6.18 -3.45 -8.07
N GLN A 50 6.16 -2.44 -8.92
CA GLN A 50 7.20 -1.43 -9.00
C GLN A 50 6.56 -0.06 -9.07
N CYS A 51 7.33 0.95 -8.67
CA CYS A 51 6.89 2.32 -8.59
C CYS A 51 8.09 3.20 -8.91
N VAL A 52 8.03 3.89 -10.04
CA VAL A 52 9.08 4.80 -10.47
C VAL A 52 8.73 6.19 -9.98
N ILE A 53 9.70 6.85 -9.35
CA ILE A 53 9.59 8.23 -8.92
C ILE A 53 10.64 9.04 -9.67
N THR A 54 10.19 10.10 -10.31
CA THR A 54 11.04 11.07 -11.01
C THR A 54 11.12 12.33 -10.18
N ALA A 55 12.33 12.77 -9.86
CA ALA A 55 12.59 14.05 -9.23
C ALA A 55 13.16 15.02 -10.29
N ASN A 56 12.49 16.14 -10.49
CA ASN A 56 12.93 17.22 -11.35
C ASN A 56 13.36 18.39 -10.50
N LYS A 57 14.63 18.79 -10.63
CA LYS A 57 15.15 20.02 -10.06
C LYS A 57 15.17 21.08 -11.17
N ALA A 58 14.46 22.18 -10.93
CA ALA A 58 14.49 23.34 -11.81
C ALA A 58 15.90 23.95 -11.86
N GLU A 59 16.19 24.66 -12.94
CA GLU A 59 17.40 25.46 -13.05
C GLU A 59 17.43 26.60 -12.03
N ASP A 60 18.63 27.11 -11.76
CA ASP A 60 18.88 28.33 -11.01
C ASP A 60 19.98 29.16 -11.69
N GLU A 61 20.43 30.24 -11.04
CA GLU A 61 21.42 31.17 -11.57
C GLU A 61 22.76 30.51 -11.97
N ASN A 62 23.10 29.36 -11.36
CA ASN A 62 24.42 28.73 -11.52
C ASN A 62 24.33 27.30 -12.07
N TYR A 63 23.16 26.68 -12.05
CA TYR A 63 22.97 25.28 -12.42
C TYR A 63 21.77 25.08 -13.35
N ALA A 64 21.97 24.34 -14.42
CA ALA A 64 20.89 23.92 -15.31
C ALA A 64 19.94 22.93 -14.63
N ALA A 65 18.72 22.82 -15.17
CA ALA A 65 17.73 21.86 -14.69
C ALA A 65 18.26 20.42 -14.81
N THR A 66 17.90 19.58 -13.84
CA THR A 66 18.32 18.18 -13.82
C THR A 66 17.20 17.27 -13.36
N THR A 67 17.22 16.04 -13.87
CA THR A 67 16.23 15.02 -13.56
C THR A 67 16.93 13.75 -13.10
N THR A 68 16.37 13.11 -12.09
CA THR A 68 16.82 11.79 -11.64
C THR A 68 15.63 10.91 -11.32
N THR A 69 15.77 9.60 -11.50
CA THR A 69 14.72 8.62 -11.26
C THR A 69 15.15 7.61 -10.21
N VAL A 70 14.18 7.06 -9.49
CA VAL A 70 14.40 5.97 -8.54
C VAL A 70 13.28 4.95 -8.69
N LEU A 71 13.67 3.68 -8.59
CA LEU A 71 12.76 2.55 -8.58
C LEU A 71 12.55 2.08 -7.15
N TYR A 72 11.29 2.07 -6.70
CA TYR A 72 10.88 1.40 -5.47
C TYR A 72 10.27 0.05 -5.81
N SER A 73 10.81 -1.00 -5.22
CA SER A 73 10.22 -2.34 -5.31
C SER A 73 9.11 -2.45 -4.28
N LEU A 74 7.89 -2.74 -4.73
CA LEU A 74 6.75 -2.94 -3.85
C LEU A 74 6.62 -4.43 -3.53
N SER A 75 6.57 -4.74 -2.25
CA SER A 75 6.45 -6.11 -1.77
C SER A 75 5.19 -6.33 -0.96
N CYS A 76 4.66 -7.53 -1.15
CA CYS A 76 3.51 -8.01 -0.42
C CYS A 76 4.04 -8.73 0.81
N VAL A 77 3.63 -8.28 2.00
CA VAL A 77 3.70 -9.13 3.18
C VAL A 77 2.42 -9.96 3.15
N ILE A 78 2.56 -11.26 2.90
CA ILE A 78 1.41 -12.16 3.02
C ILE A 78 1.00 -12.10 4.49
N PRO A 79 -0.22 -11.63 4.80
CA PRO A 79 -0.66 -11.57 6.17
C PRO A 79 -0.61 -12.98 6.76
N LYS A 80 -0.08 -13.11 7.98
CA LYS A 80 -0.16 -14.36 8.75
C LYS A 80 -1.61 -14.85 8.69
N ALA A 81 -1.79 -16.16 8.49
CA ALA A 81 -3.11 -16.78 8.32
C ALA A 81 -4.12 -16.11 9.26
N ILE A 82 -5.15 -15.50 8.67
CA ILE A 82 -6.18 -14.80 9.44
C ILE A 82 -6.91 -15.90 10.22
N ALA A 83 -6.71 -15.95 11.54
CA ALA A 83 -7.48 -16.83 12.39
C ALA A 83 -8.93 -16.32 12.39
N LEU A 84 -9.81 -17.08 11.75
CA LEU A 84 -11.24 -16.82 11.78
C LEU A 84 -11.82 -17.46 13.03
N GLY A 85 -12.30 -16.64 13.96
CA GLY A 85 -13.11 -17.12 15.08
C GLY A 85 -14.58 -17.12 14.70
N VAL A 86 -15.25 -18.26 14.79
CA VAL A 86 -16.71 -18.36 14.61
C VAL A 86 -17.36 -18.34 16.00
N GLN A 87 -18.25 -17.38 16.25
CA GLN A 87 -18.92 -17.20 17.54
C GLN A 87 -20.42 -17.35 17.36
N LYS A 88 -21.05 -18.17 18.21
CA LYS A 88 -22.51 -18.20 18.31
C LYS A 88 -22.99 -16.91 18.96
N ILE A 89 -23.92 -16.20 18.32
CA ILE A 89 -24.60 -15.03 18.89
C ILE A 89 -26.08 -15.35 19.12
N ALA A 90 -26.76 -14.50 19.90
CA ALA A 90 -28.17 -14.68 20.30
C ALA A 90 -29.12 -14.92 19.11
N SER A 91 -28.76 -14.46 17.90
CA SER A 91 -29.54 -14.66 16.67
C SER A 91 -28.65 -14.91 15.44
N GLY A 92 -27.67 -15.83 15.54
CA GLY A 92 -26.89 -16.25 14.37
C GLY A 92 -25.43 -16.63 14.66
N ILE A 93 -24.59 -16.46 13.65
CA ILE A 93 -23.15 -16.72 13.68
C ILE A 93 -22.42 -15.40 13.40
N ALA A 94 -21.49 -15.01 14.26
CA ALA A 94 -20.56 -13.92 14.01
C ALA A 94 -19.18 -14.50 13.64
N VAL A 95 -18.56 -13.97 12.58
CA VAL A 95 -17.16 -14.25 12.26
C VAL A 95 -16.34 -13.07 12.76
N LYS A 96 -15.34 -13.33 13.60
CA LYS A 96 -14.41 -12.31 14.10
C LYS A 96 -13.05 -12.53 13.44
N THR A 97 -12.53 -11.49 12.81
CA THR A 97 -11.13 -11.41 12.38
C THR A 97 -10.33 -10.69 13.45
N THR A 98 -9.04 -11.03 13.59
CA THR A 98 -8.09 -10.16 14.28
C THR A 98 -7.75 -8.97 13.35
N PRO A 99 -7.58 -7.74 13.87
CA PRO A 99 -7.15 -6.61 13.05
C PRO A 99 -5.81 -6.91 12.38
N ASN A 100 -5.75 -6.76 11.06
CA ASN A 100 -4.52 -6.80 10.30
C ASN A 100 -4.37 -5.47 9.55
N LYS A 101 -3.19 -4.83 9.66
CA LYS A 101 -2.88 -3.55 9.00
C LYS A 101 -2.93 -3.63 7.46
N ASP A 102 -2.87 -4.84 6.91
CA ASP A 102 -2.91 -5.12 5.47
C ASP A 102 -4.35 -5.36 4.95
N LEU A 103 -5.35 -5.17 5.83
CA LEU A 103 -6.78 -5.24 5.56
C LEU A 103 -7.41 -3.84 5.73
N ASP A 104 -8.32 -3.45 4.84
CA ASP A 104 -9.14 -2.25 5.06
C ASP A 104 -9.99 -2.42 6.32
N ALA A 105 -10.34 -1.32 6.99
CA ALA A 105 -11.03 -1.34 8.28
C ALA A 105 -12.41 -2.02 8.19
N ALA A 106 -12.46 -3.35 8.32
CA ALA A 106 -13.68 -4.14 8.22
C ALA A 106 -14.55 -3.87 9.45
N THR A 107 -15.45 -2.90 9.30
CA THR A 107 -16.53 -2.60 10.24
C THR A 107 -17.73 -3.49 9.88
N SER A 108 -18.08 -4.40 10.79
CA SER A 108 -19.28 -5.25 10.78
C SER A 108 -19.40 -6.32 9.68
N LEU A 109 -19.24 -7.58 10.06
CA LEU A 109 -19.50 -8.76 9.22
C LEU A 109 -20.94 -9.26 9.39
N THR A 110 -21.90 -8.48 8.93
CA THR A 110 -23.32 -8.88 8.80
C THR A 110 -23.67 -9.18 7.35
N PRO A 111 -24.56 -10.16 7.12
CA PRO A 111 -24.21 -11.51 6.68
C PRO A 111 -23.64 -11.52 5.24
N PHE A 112 -22.78 -12.48 4.91
CA PHE A 112 -22.09 -12.63 3.61
C PHE A 112 -20.82 -11.77 3.43
N VAL A 113 -19.71 -12.32 3.92
CA VAL A 113 -18.36 -11.98 3.43
C VAL A 113 -18.17 -12.51 2.02
N ASN A 114 -18.75 -11.82 1.03
CA ASN A 114 -18.36 -11.94 -0.36
C ASN A 114 -17.51 -10.71 -0.69
N GLY A 115 -16.18 -10.87 -0.73
CA GLY A 115 -15.29 -9.82 -1.26
C GLY A 115 -14.32 -9.14 -0.29
N VAL A 116 -13.89 -9.77 0.81
CA VAL A 116 -12.72 -9.28 1.54
C VAL A 116 -11.48 -9.45 0.64
N LYS A 117 -11.12 -8.39 -0.09
CA LYS A 117 -9.96 -8.33 -0.97
C LYS A 117 -8.77 -7.87 -0.14
N SER A 118 -7.77 -8.72 0.06
CA SER A 118 -6.49 -8.22 0.53
C SER A 118 -5.85 -7.42 -0.60
N LYS A 119 -5.32 -6.23 -0.29
CA LYS A 119 -4.48 -5.46 -1.24
C LYS A 119 -3.20 -6.23 -1.64
N CYS A 120 -2.91 -7.30 -0.90
CA CYS A 120 -1.74 -8.15 -0.95
C CYS A 120 -2.03 -9.58 -1.49
N SER A 121 -3.30 -10.02 -1.58
CA SER A 121 -3.66 -11.36 -2.07
C SER A 121 -5.13 -11.50 -2.50
N ASN A 122 -5.39 -12.42 -3.43
CA ASN A 122 -6.71 -12.67 -3.99
C ASN A 122 -7.68 -13.26 -2.95
N VAL A 123 -8.81 -12.56 -2.76
CA VAL A 123 -10.10 -12.95 -2.15
C VAL A 123 -10.09 -14.20 -1.24
N LEU A 124 -10.31 -13.98 0.07
CA LEU A 124 -10.66 -15.06 0.98
C LEU A 124 -12.12 -15.49 0.71
N THR A 125 -12.31 -16.65 0.08
CA THR A 125 -13.65 -17.21 -0.19
C THR A 125 -14.09 -18.07 0.99
N ILE A 126 -15.11 -17.62 1.75
CA ILE A 126 -15.67 -18.36 2.88
C ILE A 126 -16.97 -19.05 2.42
N LYS A 127 -16.93 -20.38 2.26
CA LYS A 127 -18.13 -21.20 1.98
C LYS A 127 -18.65 -21.78 3.29
N ILE A 128 -19.82 -21.34 3.75
CA ILE A 128 -20.54 -21.98 4.86
C ILE A 128 -21.57 -22.93 4.26
N GLN A 129 -21.48 -24.23 4.57
CA GLN A 129 -22.51 -25.20 4.18
C GLN A 129 -23.58 -25.28 5.25
N LYS A 130 -24.85 -25.25 4.82
CA LYS A 130 -26.02 -25.46 5.69
C LYS A 130 -25.98 -26.91 6.21
N ILE A 131 -25.82 -27.09 7.52
CA ILE A 131 -26.04 -28.40 8.14
C ILE A 131 -27.55 -28.52 8.34
N SER A 132 -28.25 -29.27 7.47
CA SER A 132 -29.60 -29.74 7.75
C SER A 132 -29.53 -30.95 8.69
N LYS A 133 -30.49 -31.05 9.61
CA LYS A 133 -30.64 -32.18 10.54
C LYS A 133 -30.78 -33.51 9.80
#